data_AF-K9ESR3-F1
#
_entry.id   AF-K9ESR3-F1
#
_cell.length_a   1.000
_cell.length_b   1.000
_cell.length_c   1.000
_cell.angle_alpha   90.00
_cell.angle_beta   90.00
_cell.angle_gamma   90.00
#
_symmetry.space_group_name_H-M   'P 1'
#
loop_
_entity.id
_entity.type
_entity.pdbx_description
1 polymer ?
#
loop_
_entity_poly.entity_id
_entity_poly.type
_entity_poly.pdbx_seq_one_letter_code
_entity_poly.pdbx_strand_id
1 'polypeptide(L)'
;MSNKEQSKKKDVNQEGGQGTRQVGFTGPNVSDKPSWSPFFVYIAILLLAFSLFFPSLYRESQRIIDLAGVEDLSAFMASLLTVIQPFFLAVLALLAGHFFTYRLGLGSVVYDYFDSQKVAKAKLKVSLQPALALGLLYGLMIASFDLIFRPWLPDIVSQGLQAPSLIDLVGSVFYSGVVEEVMLRFGLMTLFLYIISFQARRVTKGRVIFTIVFQTVLFMLAYLPNVTTYLDLTPVVVIRLFVFVGLSNLLFSYLYYRYHIEAAMISHMTSVLVSGLLASLLALIA
;
A
#
# COMPACT_ATOMS: atom_id res chain seq x y z
N MET A 1 -1.14 16.65 69.71
CA MET A 1 -0.15 15.99 68.84
C MET A 1 -0.89 15.06 67.89
N SER A 2 -1.38 15.62 66.78
CA SER A 2 -2.24 14.96 65.80
C SER A 2 -1.62 15.24 64.43
N ASN A 3 -0.85 14.29 63.88
CA ASN A 3 -0.50 14.27 62.44
C ASN A 3 0.33 13.04 62.01
N LYS A 4 -0.08 11.81 62.37
CA LYS A 4 0.56 10.60 61.79
C LYS A 4 -0.38 9.52 61.25
N GLU A 5 -1.70 9.72 61.31
CA GLU A 5 -2.67 8.71 60.82
C GLU A 5 -3.40 9.07 59.52
N GLN A 6 -3.10 10.20 58.87
CA GLN A 6 -3.71 10.56 57.58
C GLN A 6 -2.86 10.17 56.35
N SER A 7 -1.70 9.54 56.52
CA SER A 7 -0.77 9.23 55.41
C SER A 7 -0.96 7.83 54.78
N LYS A 8 -1.93 7.02 55.21
CA LYS A 8 -1.97 5.59 54.82
C LYS A 8 -3.30 5.09 54.25
N LYS A 9 -4.16 5.99 53.74
CA LYS A 9 -5.51 5.61 53.27
C LYS A 9 -5.99 6.37 52.01
N LYS A 10 -5.11 6.56 51.03
CA LYS A 10 -5.49 7.10 49.70
C LYS A 10 -4.94 6.32 48.49
N ASP A 11 -4.48 5.08 48.70
CA ASP A 11 -4.04 4.20 47.61
C ASP A 11 -5.01 3.02 47.41
N VAL A 12 -6.32 3.29 47.25
CA VAL A 12 -7.25 2.31 46.65
C VAL A 12 -8.38 3.09 45.95
N ASN A 13 -8.57 2.79 44.66
CA ASN A 13 -9.64 3.21 43.75
C ASN A 13 -9.60 4.64 43.20
N GLN A 14 -9.11 4.81 41.97
CA GLN A 14 -9.98 5.12 40.83
C GLN A 14 -9.20 5.11 39.50
N GLU A 15 -9.80 4.41 38.52
CA GLU A 15 -9.78 4.69 37.08
C GLU A 15 -8.46 4.39 36.32
N GLY A 16 -8.37 3.36 35.49
CA GLY A 16 -9.40 2.97 34.50
C GLY A 16 -9.49 3.99 33.34
N GLY A 17 -8.42 4.73 33.04
CA GLY A 17 -8.34 5.63 31.90
C GLY A 17 -7.34 5.12 30.86
N GLN A 18 -7.82 4.84 29.65
CA GLN A 18 -6.97 4.61 28.48
C GLN A 18 -6.02 5.80 28.30
N GLY A 19 -4.78 5.64 28.76
CA GLY A 19 -3.72 6.60 28.57
C GLY A 19 -3.48 6.80 27.08
N THR A 20 -3.96 7.92 26.56
CA THR A 20 -3.48 8.50 25.32
C THR A 20 -1.97 8.62 25.43
N ARG A 21 -1.24 7.73 24.74
CA ARG A 21 0.21 7.85 24.54
C ARG A 21 0.46 9.14 23.77
N GLN A 22 0.59 10.26 24.49
CA GLN A 22 1.32 11.43 24.04
C GLN A 22 2.80 11.06 24.10
N VAL A 23 3.25 10.31 23.09
CA VAL A 23 4.69 10.16 22.85
C VAL A 23 5.14 11.49 22.28
N GLY A 24 5.82 12.29 23.10
CA GLY A 24 6.64 13.39 22.60
C GLY A 24 7.64 12.80 21.61
N PHE A 25 7.40 13.00 20.32
CA PHE A 25 8.34 12.61 19.29
C PHE A 25 9.51 13.60 19.33
N THR A 26 10.55 13.26 20.09
CA THR A 26 11.90 13.78 19.81
C THR A 26 12.34 13.05 18.55
N GLY A 27 11.96 13.59 17.39
CA GLY A 27 12.48 13.10 16.12
C GLY A 27 14.00 13.11 16.15
N PRO A 28 14.67 12.26 15.34
CA PRO A 28 16.11 12.35 15.18
C PRO A 28 16.50 13.80 14.90
N ASN A 29 17.59 14.25 15.51
CA ASN A 29 18.13 15.60 15.35
C ASN A 29 18.23 15.89 13.84
N VAL A 30 17.62 16.98 13.37
CA VAL A 30 17.36 17.30 11.95
C VAL A 30 18.66 17.56 11.14
N SER A 31 19.84 17.27 11.70
CA SER A 31 21.15 17.54 11.10
C SER A 31 21.73 16.41 10.24
N ASP A 32 21.28 15.17 10.40
CA ASP A 32 21.93 14.05 9.72
C ASP A 32 21.15 13.69 8.44
N LYS A 33 21.80 13.91 7.28
CA LYS A 33 21.25 13.49 5.99
C LYS A 33 20.93 11.98 6.04
N PRO A 34 19.77 11.53 5.55
CA PRO A 34 19.45 10.11 5.54
C PRO A 34 20.52 9.33 4.78
N SER A 35 20.93 8.19 5.32
CA SER A 35 21.86 7.28 4.62
C SER A 35 21.24 6.85 3.29
N TRP A 36 22.05 6.84 2.23
CA TRP A 36 21.62 6.37 0.90
C TRP A 36 21.54 4.84 0.81
N SER A 37 22.11 4.11 1.77
CA SER A 37 22.08 2.64 1.78
C SER A 37 20.66 2.06 1.69
N PRO A 38 19.69 2.45 2.55
CA PRO A 38 18.31 1.99 2.41
C PRO A 38 17.64 2.43 1.10
N PHE A 39 18.02 3.57 0.53
CA PHE A 39 17.52 3.99 -0.79
C PHE A 39 17.89 2.98 -1.88
N PHE A 40 19.16 2.55 -1.94
CA PHE A 40 19.59 1.55 -2.91
C PHE A 40 18.99 0.16 -2.66
N VAL A 41 18.69 -0.18 -1.40
CA VAL A 41 17.92 -1.40 -1.08
C VAL A 41 16.53 -1.32 -1.71
N TYR A 42 15.82 -0.20 -1.58
CA TYR A 42 14.52 -0.03 -2.23
C TYR A 42 14.60 -0.05 -3.75
N ILE A 43 15.65 0.50 -4.36
CA ILE A 43 15.90 0.36 -5.81
C ILE A 43 16.03 -1.12 -6.20
N ALA A 44 16.80 -1.91 -5.45
CA ALA A 44 16.93 -3.34 -5.70
C ALA A 44 15.58 -4.09 -5.54
N ILE A 45 14.78 -3.76 -4.52
CA ILE A 45 13.45 -4.33 -4.31
C ILE A 45 12.50 -3.95 -5.46
N LEU A 46 12.53 -2.70 -5.94
CA LEU A 46 11.75 -2.26 -7.10
C LEU A 46 12.16 -3.03 -8.36
N LEU A 47 13.46 -3.13 -8.65
CA LEU A 47 13.97 -3.89 -9.80
C LEU A 47 13.52 -5.35 -9.75
N LEU A 48 13.57 -5.98 -8.57
CA LEU A 48 13.05 -7.32 -8.36
C LEU A 48 11.54 -7.40 -8.64
N ALA A 49 10.75 -6.47 -8.10
CA ALA A 49 9.30 -6.45 -8.30
C ALA A 49 8.92 -6.28 -9.78
N PHE A 50 9.56 -5.37 -10.50
CA PHE A 50 9.37 -5.22 -11.95
C PHE A 50 9.82 -6.45 -12.73
N SER A 51 10.93 -7.07 -12.34
CA SER A 51 11.42 -8.30 -12.99
C SER A 51 10.47 -9.48 -12.80
N LEU A 52 9.87 -9.62 -11.62
CA LEU A 52 8.86 -10.65 -11.32
C LEU A 52 7.54 -10.38 -12.05
N PHE A 53 7.19 -9.11 -12.29
CA PHE A 53 5.99 -8.72 -13.01
C PHE A 53 6.15 -8.80 -14.55
N PHE A 54 7.37 -8.67 -15.06
CA PHE A 54 7.64 -8.58 -16.50
C PHE A 54 7.09 -9.74 -17.34
N PRO A 55 7.16 -11.02 -16.92
CA PRO A 55 6.60 -12.13 -17.70
C PRO A 55 5.08 -12.03 -17.89
N SER A 56 4.37 -11.53 -16.88
CA SER A 56 2.92 -11.32 -16.91
C SER A 56 2.56 -10.20 -17.86
N LEU A 57 3.32 -9.11 -17.80
CA LEU A 57 3.19 -8.00 -18.73
C LEU A 57 3.51 -8.40 -20.18
N TYR A 58 4.51 -9.27 -20.38
CA TYR A 58 4.87 -9.82 -21.69
C TYR A 58 3.72 -10.61 -22.30
N ARG A 59 3.13 -11.54 -21.53
CA ARG A 59 1.95 -12.30 -21.98
C ARG A 59 0.79 -11.39 -22.35
N GLU A 60 0.53 -10.38 -21.53
CA GLU A 60 -0.56 -9.44 -21.81
C GLU A 60 -0.28 -8.57 -23.03
N SER A 61 0.97 -8.09 -23.19
CA SER A 61 1.38 -7.32 -24.36
C SER A 61 1.26 -8.14 -25.65
N GLN A 62 1.67 -9.41 -25.60
CA GLN A 62 1.52 -10.34 -26.72
C GLN A 62 0.04 -10.53 -27.09
N ARG A 63 -0.81 -10.80 -26.08
CA ARG A 63 -2.26 -10.95 -26.28
C ARG A 63 -2.89 -9.72 -26.93
N ILE A 64 -2.52 -8.52 -26.49
CA ILE A 64 -3.04 -7.26 -27.05
C ILE A 64 -2.59 -7.08 -28.50
N ILE A 65 -1.31 -7.35 -28.80
CA ILE A 65 -0.75 -7.20 -30.15
C ILE A 65 -1.39 -8.20 -31.12
N ASP A 66 -1.54 -9.46 -30.70
CA ASP A 66 -2.19 -10.51 -31.50
C ASP A 66 -3.65 -10.14 -31.82
N LEU A 67 -4.38 -9.55 -30.86
CA LEU A 67 -5.75 -9.10 -31.05
C LEU A 67 -5.86 -7.83 -31.92
N ALA A 68 -4.89 -6.93 -31.82
CA ALA A 68 -4.87 -5.68 -32.57
C ALA A 68 -4.34 -5.84 -34.00
N GLY A 69 -3.69 -6.97 -34.32
CA GLY A 69 -3.08 -7.22 -35.62
C GLY A 69 -1.91 -6.29 -35.94
N VAL A 70 -1.16 -5.86 -34.91
CA VAL A 70 -0.03 -4.93 -35.07
C VAL A 70 1.25 -5.73 -35.34
N GLU A 71 1.74 -5.73 -36.58
CA GLU A 71 2.92 -6.52 -36.95
C GLU A 71 4.25 -5.82 -36.59
N ASP A 72 4.27 -4.49 -36.51
CA ASP A 72 5.51 -3.70 -36.36
C ASP A 72 6.04 -3.59 -34.93
N LEU A 73 5.25 -3.98 -33.92
CA LEU A 73 5.59 -3.85 -32.51
C LEU A 73 5.74 -5.23 -31.86
N SER A 74 6.96 -5.56 -31.42
CA SER A 74 7.16 -6.80 -30.65
C SER A 74 6.58 -6.67 -29.23
N ALA A 75 6.04 -7.78 -28.70
CA ALA A 75 5.53 -7.85 -27.32
C ALA A 75 6.58 -7.42 -26.29
N PHE A 76 7.85 -7.75 -26.53
CA PHE A 76 8.96 -7.35 -25.66
C PHE A 76 9.13 -5.83 -25.61
N MET A 77 9.12 -5.15 -26.77
CA MET A 77 9.21 -3.70 -26.85
C MET A 77 8.01 -3.03 -26.20
N ALA A 78 6.79 -3.53 -26.46
CA ALA A 78 5.58 -3.04 -25.83
C ALA A 78 5.67 -3.12 -24.30
N SER A 79 6.05 -4.29 -23.75
CA SER A 79 6.23 -4.47 -22.32
C SER A 79 7.29 -3.56 -21.73
N LEU A 80 8.42 -3.37 -22.43
CA LEU A 80 9.49 -2.48 -21.97
C LEU A 80 8.99 -1.03 -21.88
N LEU A 81 8.28 -0.55 -22.90
CA LEU A 81 7.68 0.79 -22.90
C LEU A 81 6.69 0.97 -21.75
N THR A 82 5.89 -0.06 -21.46
CA THR A 82 4.91 -0.02 -20.37
C THR A 82 5.55 0.01 -18.98
N VAL A 83 6.73 -0.59 -18.75
CA VAL A 83 7.40 -0.53 -17.43
C VAL A 83 8.22 0.73 -17.20
N ILE A 84 8.67 1.41 -18.26
CA ILE A 84 9.54 2.60 -18.12
C ILE A 84 8.85 3.69 -17.29
N GLN A 85 7.59 4.02 -17.62
CA GLN A 85 6.83 5.07 -16.93
C GLN A 85 6.63 4.77 -15.44
N PRO A 86 6.01 3.64 -15.02
CA PRO A 86 5.82 3.34 -13.61
C PRO A 86 7.14 3.15 -12.86
N PHE A 87 8.20 2.63 -13.49
CA PHE A 87 9.51 2.56 -12.85
C PHE A 87 10.06 3.94 -12.53
N PHE A 88 10.01 4.86 -13.49
CA PHE A 88 10.45 6.25 -13.27
C PHE A 88 9.64 6.94 -12.17
N LEU A 89 8.31 6.78 -12.19
CA LEU A 89 7.44 7.30 -11.13
C LEU A 89 7.74 6.69 -9.76
N ALA A 90 8.03 5.39 -9.70
CA ALA A 90 8.42 4.71 -8.46
C ALA A 90 9.76 5.23 -7.92
N VAL A 91 10.73 5.54 -8.78
CA VAL A 91 12.00 6.16 -8.36
C VAL A 91 11.80 7.58 -7.84
N LEU A 92 10.97 8.39 -8.51
CA LEU A 92 10.62 9.73 -8.02
C LEU A 92 9.87 9.70 -6.68
N ALA A 93 8.94 8.77 -6.54
CA ALA A 93 8.23 8.50 -5.30
C ALA A 93 9.20 8.05 -4.19
N LEU A 94 10.15 7.19 -4.52
CA LEU A 94 11.19 6.75 -3.59
C LEU A 94 12.05 7.92 -3.11
N LEU A 95 12.42 8.84 -3.99
CA LEU A 95 13.14 10.06 -3.63
C LEU A 95 12.33 10.94 -2.67
N ALA A 96 11.03 11.13 -2.93
CA ALA A 96 10.17 11.88 -2.04
C ALA A 96 10.10 11.24 -0.65
N GLY A 97 9.91 9.93 -0.56
CA GLY A 97 9.91 9.22 0.72
C GLY A 97 11.27 9.30 1.43
N HIS A 98 12.38 9.13 0.70
CA HIS A 98 13.74 9.22 1.24
C HIS A 98 13.98 10.55 1.97
N PHE A 99 13.54 11.67 1.41
CA PHE A 99 13.77 12.99 2.01
C PHE A 99 12.76 13.39 3.08
N PHE A 100 11.50 12.96 2.97
CA PHE A 100 10.40 13.52 3.74
C PHE A 100 9.81 12.57 4.79
N THR A 101 9.90 11.25 4.65
CA THR A 101 9.25 10.27 5.53
C THR A 101 9.58 10.51 7.01
N TYR A 102 10.87 10.54 7.36
CA TYR A 102 11.31 10.70 8.75
C TYR A 102 11.04 12.11 9.31
N ARG A 103 11.04 13.13 8.45
CA ARG A 103 10.69 14.51 8.85
C ARG A 103 9.23 14.63 9.26
N LEU A 104 8.38 13.75 8.75
CA LEU A 104 6.94 13.72 9.03
C LEU A 104 6.56 12.73 10.14
N GLY A 105 7.52 12.03 10.73
CA GLY A 105 7.26 10.99 11.73
C GLY A 105 6.66 9.71 11.16
N LEU A 106 6.72 9.52 9.84
CA LEU A 106 6.43 8.24 9.18
C LEU A 106 7.66 7.33 9.26
N GLY A 107 7.52 6.05 8.92
CA GLY A 107 8.59 5.07 9.15
C GLY A 107 8.78 4.03 8.05
N SER A 108 9.97 3.44 8.05
CA SER A 108 10.36 2.28 7.25
C SER A 108 11.26 1.36 8.07
N VAL A 109 10.91 0.07 8.14
CA VAL A 109 11.75 -0.97 8.75
C VAL A 109 13.09 -1.10 8.05
N VAL A 110 13.14 -0.96 6.71
CA VAL A 110 14.39 -1.01 5.95
C VAL A 110 15.34 0.11 6.37
N TYR A 111 14.87 1.35 6.46
CA TYR A 111 15.69 2.46 6.93
C TYR A 111 16.08 2.28 8.41
N ASP A 112 15.12 1.92 9.26
CA ASP A 112 15.39 1.67 10.68
C ASP A 112 16.39 0.53 10.90
N TYR A 113 16.55 -0.40 9.95
CA TYR A 113 17.51 -1.51 10.04
C TYR A 113 18.95 -1.02 9.93
N PHE A 114 19.20 -0.01 9.09
CA PHE A 114 20.53 0.61 8.96
C PHE A 114 20.90 1.46 10.17
N ASP A 115 19.90 2.01 10.88
CA ASP A 115 20.14 2.77 12.11
C ASP A 115 20.21 1.86 13.35
N SER A 116 19.26 0.94 13.49
CA SER A 116 19.18 -0.01 14.60
C SER A 116 18.36 -1.26 14.25
N GLN A 117 19.06 -2.36 13.97
CA GLN A 117 18.43 -3.66 13.69
C GLN A 117 17.46 -4.12 14.79
N LYS A 118 17.73 -3.80 16.06
CA LYS A 118 16.85 -4.14 17.19
C LYS A 118 15.51 -3.41 17.08
N VAL A 119 15.54 -2.11 16.74
CA VAL A 119 14.33 -1.30 16.55
C VAL A 119 13.55 -1.77 15.33
N ALA A 120 14.23 -2.02 14.21
CA ALA A 120 13.62 -2.53 12.98
C ALA A 120 12.87 -3.85 13.21
N LYS A 121 13.52 -4.84 13.85
CA LYS A 121 12.91 -6.13 14.18
C LYS A 121 11.71 -5.97 15.12
N ALA A 122 11.79 -5.08 16.11
CA ALA A 122 10.68 -4.83 17.03
C ALA A 122 9.47 -4.20 16.31
N LYS A 123 9.71 -3.20 15.45
CA LYS A 123 8.65 -2.57 14.64
C LYS A 123 7.97 -3.58 13.70
N LEU A 124 8.76 -4.38 12.98
CA LEU A 124 8.24 -5.42 12.10
C LEU A 124 7.40 -6.45 12.87
N LYS A 125 7.88 -6.91 14.05
CA LYS A 125 7.14 -7.87 14.87
C LYS A 125 5.78 -7.33 15.32
N VAL A 126 5.72 -6.05 15.71
CA VAL A 126 4.48 -5.40 16.18
C VAL A 126 3.49 -5.18 15.03
N SER A 127 3.97 -4.92 13.82
CA SER A 127 3.11 -4.65 12.65
C SER A 127 2.68 -5.91 11.89
N LEU A 128 3.38 -7.03 12.06
CA LEU A 128 3.15 -8.23 11.24
C LEU A 128 1.73 -8.79 11.38
N GLN A 129 1.25 -9.02 12.62
CA GLN A 129 -0.10 -9.54 12.85
C GLN A 129 -1.19 -8.63 12.28
N PRO A 130 -1.25 -7.31 12.57
CA PRO A 130 -2.28 -6.45 12.00
C PRO A 130 -2.16 -6.30 10.48
N ALA A 131 -0.95 -6.31 9.91
CA ALA A 131 -0.76 -6.28 8.45
C ALA A 131 -1.33 -7.53 7.78
N LEU A 132 -0.99 -8.72 8.27
CA LEU A 132 -1.51 -9.99 7.75
C LEU A 132 -3.03 -10.10 7.93
N ALA A 133 -3.56 -9.71 9.09
CA ALA A 133 -4.99 -9.79 9.38
C ALA A 133 -5.82 -8.86 8.46
N LEU A 134 -5.36 -7.62 8.25
CA LEU A 134 -6.05 -6.68 7.37
C LEU A 134 -5.90 -7.06 5.90
N GLY A 135 -4.73 -7.56 5.49
CA GLY A 135 -4.52 -8.11 4.16
C GLY A 135 -5.42 -9.31 3.86
N LEU A 136 -5.52 -10.25 4.80
CA LEU A 136 -6.43 -11.40 4.70
C LEU A 136 -7.89 -10.95 4.57
N LEU A 137 -8.34 -10.06 5.47
CA LEU A 137 -9.71 -9.56 5.46
C LEU A 137 -10.03 -8.84 4.13
N TYR A 138 -9.12 -7.98 3.67
CA TYR A 138 -9.29 -7.25 2.41
C TYR A 138 -9.29 -8.20 1.21
N GLY A 139 -8.37 -9.17 1.14
CA GLY A 139 -8.32 -10.17 0.06
C GLY A 139 -9.57 -11.03 -0.01
N LEU A 140 -10.08 -11.50 1.14
CA LEU A 140 -11.33 -12.26 1.20
C LEU A 140 -12.52 -11.40 0.76
N MET A 141 -12.56 -10.15 1.17
CA MET A 141 -13.62 -9.22 0.78
C MET A 141 -13.61 -8.96 -0.73
N ILE A 142 -12.42 -8.77 -1.32
CA ILE A 142 -12.26 -8.60 -2.78
C ILE A 142 -12.77 -9.81 -3.54
N ALA A 143 -12.32 -11.01 -3.17
CA ALA A 143 -12.75 -12.22 -3.85
C ALA A 143 -14.25 -12.51 -3.64
N SER A 144 -14.77 -12.27 -2.43
CA SER A 144 -16.22 -12.41 -2.16
C SER A 144 -17.05 -11.41 -2.96
N PHE A 145 -16.58 -10.18 -3.10
CA PHE A 145 -17.24 -9.16 -3.90
C PHE A 145 -17.31 -9.59 -5.36
N ASP A 146 -16.18 -9.98 -5.96
CA ASP A 146 -16.17 -10.41 -7.36
C ASP A 146 -17.05 -11.64 -7.59
N LEU A 147 -17.17 -12.57 -6.63
CA LEU A 147 -18.06 -13.72 -6.72
C LEU A 147 -19.54 -13.35 -6.67
N ILE A 148 -19.92 -12.54 -5.68
CA ILE A 148 -21.31 -12.14 -5.48
C ILE A 148 -21.77 -11.31 -6.67
N PHE A 149 -20.96 -10.37 -7.14
CA PHE A 149 -21.36 -9.43 -8.18
C PHE A 149 -21.10 -9.93 -9.61
N ARG A 150 -20.48 -11.10 -9.80
CA ARG A 150 -20.17 -11.68 -11.12
C ARG A 150 -21.32 -11.63 -12.12
N PRO A 151 -22.59 -11.97 -11.78
CA PRO A 151 -23.71 -11.93 -12.74
C PRO A 151 -24.06 -10.54 -13.25
N TRP A 152 -23.63 -9.48 -12.55
CA TRP A 152 -23.87 -8.08 -12.89
C TRP A 152 -22.62 -7.39 -13.43
N LEU A 153 -21.50 -8.11 -13.54
CA LEU A 153 -20.27 -7.60 -14.12
C LEU A 153 -20.27 -7.83 -15.64
N PRO A 154 -19.83 -6.85 -16.44
CA PRO A 154 -19.66 -7.04 -17.88
C PRO A 154 -18.71 -8.21 -18.19
N ASP A 155 -18.93 -8.87 -19.33
CA ASP A 155 -18.19 -10.09 -19.70
C ASP A 155 -16.67 -9.90 -19.73
N ILE A 156 -16.21 -8.70 -20.12
CA ILE A 156 -14.79 -8.36 -20.12
C ILE A 156 -14.16 -8.39 -18.72
N VAL A 157 -14.93 -8.06 -17.68
CA VAL A 157 -14.51 -8.14 -16.28
C VAL A 157 -14.60 -9.59 -15.79
N SER A 158 -15.68 -10.29 -16.15
CA SER A 158 -15.92 -11.67 -15.69
C SER A 158 -14.90 -12.66 -16.27
N GLN A 159 -14.35 -12.39 -17.46
CA GLN A 159 -13.21 -13.11 -18.05
C GLN A 159 -11.89 -12.83 -17.31
N GLY A 160 -11.71 -11.62 -16.77
CA GLY A 160 -10.57 -11.27 -15.92
C GLY A 160 -10.61 -11.88 -14.51
N LEU A 161 -11.73 -12.48 -14.11
CA LEU A 161 -11.89 -13.22 -12.85
C LEU A 161 -11.44 -14.69 -12.93
N GLN A 162 -10.84 -15.10 -14.06
CA GLN A 162 -10.25 -16.43 -14.19
C GLN A 162 -9.09 -16.61 -13.21
N ALA A 163 -8.82 -17.87 -12.85
CA ALA A 163 -7.71 -18.22 -11.99
C ALA A 163 -6.39 -17.69 -12.59
N PRO A 164 -5.64 -16.85 -11.85
CA PRO A 164 -4.36 -16.37 -12.35
C PRO A 164 -3.39 -17.55 -12.45
N SER A 165 -2.53 -17.55 -13.48
CA SER A 165 -1.39 -18.46 -13.48
C SER A 165 -0.48 -18.14 -12.28
N LEU A 166 0.32 -19.12 -11.82
CA LEU A 166 1.24 -18.90 -10.70
C LEU A 166 2.17 -17.70 -10.93
N ILE A 167 2.62 -17.53 -12.18
CA ILE A 167 3.52 -16.45 -12.56
C ILE A 167 2.79 -15.09 -12.62
N ASP A 168 1.52 -15.05 -13.04
CA ASP A 168 0.68 -13.84 -12.93
C ASP A 168 0.43 -13.44 -11.48
N LEU A 169 0.17 -14.42 -10.63
CA LEU A 169 -0.06 -14.21 -9.20
C LEU A 169 1.20 -13.67 -8.51
N VAL A 170 2.35 -14.30 -8.72
CA VAL A 170 3.63 -13.85 -8.15
C VAL A 170 3.95 -12.43 -8.63
N GLY A 171 3.84 -12.18 -9.94
CA GLY A 171 4.08 -10.85 -10.50
C GLY A 171 3.17 -9.79 -9.89
N SER A 172 1.86 -10.06 -9.80
CA SER A 172 0.87 -9.15 -9.23
C SER A 172 1.09 -8.88 -7.75
N VAL A 173 1.45 -9.92 -6.97
CA VAL A 173 1.75 -9.78 -5.53
C VAL A 173 2.91 -8.80 -5.31
N PHE A 174 3.99 -8.92 -6.08
CA PHE A 174 5.14 -8.02 -5.93
C PHE A 174 4.90 -6.64 -6.53
N TYR A 175 4.22 -6.54 -7.68
CA TYR A 175 3.91 -5.26 -8.29
C TYR A 175 3.00 -4.42 -7.39
N SER A 176 1.84 -4.95 -7.00
CA SER A 176 0.89 -4.22 -6.14
C SER A 176 1.44 -4.06 -4.72
N GLY A 177 2.12 -5.08 -4.19
CA GLY A 177 2.70 -5.04 -2.86
C GLY A 177 3.88 -4.09 -2.68
N VAL A 178 4.68 -3.87 -3.73
CA VAL A 178 5.89 -3.04 -3.65
C VAL A 178 5.76 -1.77 -4.47
N VAL A 179 5.54 -1.89 -5.78
CA VAL A 179 5.61 -0.75 -6.71
C VAL A 179 4.51 0.26 -6.37
N GLU A 180 3.26 -0.20 -6.23
CA GLU A 180 2.15 0.69 -5.88
C GLU A 180 2.33 1.30 -4.48
N GLU A 181 2.81 0.53 -3.50
CA GLU A 181 3.04 1.06 -2.15
C GLU A 181 4.17 2.09 -2.11
N VAL A 182 5.27 1.87 -2.84
CA VAL A 182 6.33 2.89 -2.98
C VAL A 182 5.76 4.15 -3.63
N MET A 183 5.03 4.01 -4.74
CA MET A 183 4.46 5.14 -5.46
C MET A 183 3.46 5.94 -4.62
N LEU A 184 2.48 5.25 -4.05
CA LEU A 184 1.32 5.86 -3.40
C LEU A 184 1.62 6.25 -1.95
N ARG A 185 2.28 5.38 -1.18
CA ARG A 185 2.51 5.60 0.25
C ARG A 185 3.84 6.31 0.44
N PHE A 186 4.95 5.71 0.00
CA PHE A 186 6.26 6.33 0.22
C PHE A 186 6.40 7.66 -0.50
N GLY A 187 5.92 7.75 -1.74
CA GLY A 187 5.97 8.95 -2.55
C GLY A 187 4.82 9.89 -2.30
N LEU A 188 3.66 9.59 -2.90
CA LEU A 188 2.55 10.53 -3.04
C LEU A 188 1.98 10.97 -1.68
N MET A 189 1.67 10.03 -0.79
CA MET A 189 1.17 10.33 0.56
C MET A 189 2.15 11.20 1.33
N THR A 190 3.43 10.80 1.34
CA THR A 190 4.49 11.53 2.05
C THR A 190 4.66 12.93 1.48
N LEU A 191 4.65 13.09 0.15
CA LEU A 191 4.78 14.37 -0.52
C LEU A 191 3.60 15.30 -0.23
N PHE A 192 2.36 14.80 -0.30
CA PHE A 192 1.19 15.59 0.05
C PHE A 192 1.19 15.99 1.52
N LEU A 193 1.49 15.05 2.43
CA LEU A 193 1.59 15.34 3.84
C LEU A 193 2.67 16.38 4.15
N TYR A 194 3.79 16.32 3.41
CA TYR A 194 4.86 17.32 3.46
C TYR A 194 4.35 18.69 3.03
N ILE A 195 3.73 18.82 1.86
CA ILE A 195 3.23 20.08 1.33
C ILE A 195 2.26 20.74 2.30
N ILE A 196 1.27 20.00 2.82
CA ILE A 196 0.27 20.57 3.74
C ILE A 196 0.83 20.86 5.14
N SER A 197 2.00 20.30 5.47
CA SER A 197 2.65 20.46 6.77
C SER A 197 3.93 21.30 6.69
N PHE A 198 4.27 21.86 5.52
CA PHE A 198 5.57 22.50 5.27
C PHE A 198 5.89 23.64 6.25
N GLN A 199 4.87 24.43 6.61
CA GLN A 199 5.02 25.56 7.55
C GLN A 199 4.63 25.20 8.98
N ALA A 200 4.30 23.94 9.23
CA ALA A 200 3.78 23.53 10.52
C ALA A 200 4.88 23.07 11.47
N ARG A 201 4.77 23.49 12.73
CA ARG A 201 5.67 23.02 13.79
C ARG A 201 5.58 21.52 14.05
N ARG A 202 4.41 20.91 13.79
CA ARG A 202 4.14 19.47 13.98
C ARG A 202 3.10 18.98 12.97
N VAL A 203 3.21 17.72 12.58
CA VAL A 203 2.18 16.99 11.84
C VAL A 203 1.08 16.55 12.82
N THR A 204 -0.17 16.87 12.49
CA THR A 204 -1.34 16.52 13.33
C THR A 204 -2.09 15.34 12.72
N LYS A 205 -2.82 14.58 13.55
CA LYS A 205 -3.67 13.47 13.08
C LYS A 205 -4.67 13.91 12.00
N GLY A 206 -5.26 15.11 12.14
CA GLY A 206 -6.21 15.65 11.18
C GLY A 206 -5.59 15.88 9.80
N ARG A 207 -4.33 16.35 9.73
CA ARG A 207 -3.62 16.50 8.44
C ARG A 207 -3.31 15.17 7.78
N VAL A 208 -2.94 14.17 8.56
CA VAL A 208 -2.72 12.82 8.03
C VAL A 208 -4.04 12.26 7.47
N ILE A 209 -5.13 12.31 8.23
CA ILE A 209 -6.44 11.83 7.78
C ILE A 209 -6.86 12.56 6.50
N PHE A 210 -6.74 13.90 6.47
CA PHE A 210 -7.01 14.68 5.28
C PHE A 210 -6.16 14.23 4.09
N THR A 211 -4.86 14.01 4.27
CA THR A 211 -3.95 13.55 3.21
C THR A 211 -4.40 12.20 2.66
N ILE A 212 -4.71 11.25 3.55
CA ILE A 212 -5.15 9.90 3.16
C ILE A 212 -6.43 9.98 2.34
N VAL A 213 -7.43 10.73 2.80
CA VAL A 213 -8.70 10.90 2.09
C VAL A 213 -8.51 11.62 0.76
N PHE A 214 -7.73 12.70 0.74
CA PHE A 214 -7.44 13.49 -0.45
C PHE A 214 -6.71 12.67 -1.52
N GLN A 215 -5.65 11.95 -1.14
CA GLN A 215 -4.95 11.04 -2.04
C GLN A 215 -5.88 9.95 -2.57
N THR A 216 -6.71 9.35 -1.71
CA THR A 216 -7.65 8.30 -2.12
C THR A 216 -8.59 8.80 -3.20
N VAL A 217 -9.19 9.99 -3.00
CA VAL A 217 -10.08 10.61 -3.98
C VAL A 217 -9.35 10.90 -5.29
N LEU A 218 -8.15 11.50 -5.20
CA LEU A 218 -7.35 11.78 -6.40
C LEU A 218 -6.99 10.50 -7.17
N PHE A 219 -6.61 9.43 -6.47
CA PHE A 219 -6.26 8.17 -7.11
C PHE A 219 -7.48 7.49 -7.75
N MET A 220 -8.63 7.51 -7.10
CA MET A 220 -9.89 7.04 -7.70
C MET A 220 -10.26 7.82 -8.96
N LEU A 221 -10.12 9.15 -8.95
CA LEU A 221 -10.38 9.99 -10.12
C LEU A 221 -9.37 9.71 -11.25
N ALA A 222 -8.09 9.55 -10.92
CA ALA A 222 -7.05 9.21 -11.90
C ALA A 222 -7.23 7.79 -12.48
N TYR A 223 -7.85 6.88 -11.73
CA TYR A 223 -8.16 5.53 -12.18
C TYR A 223 -9.43 5.46 -13.03
N LEU A 224 -10.34 6.43 -12.89
CA LEU A 224 -11.64 6.42 -13.56
C LEU A 224 -11.55 6.24 -15.10
N PRO A 225 -10.63 6.90 -15.85
CA PRO A 225 -10.49 6.67 -17.28
C PRO A 225 -10.22 5.21 -17.64
N ASN A 226 -9.39 4.49 -16.85
CA ASN A 226 -9.08 3.08 -17.08
C ASN A 226 -10.31 2.17 -16.96
N VAL A 227 -11.31 2.60 -16.17
CA VAL A 227 -12.58 1.89 -16.04
C VAL A 227 -13.49 2.24 -17.21
N THR A 228 -13.67 3.53 -17.49
CA THR A 228 -14.64 4.02 -18.49
C THR A 228 -14.23 3.73 -19.93
N THR A 229 -12.97 3.37 -20.20
CA THR A 229 -12.55 2.91 -21.53
C THR A 229 -13.23 1.59 -21.93
N TYR A 230 -13.54 0.73 -20.95
CA TYR A 230 -14.04 -0.62 -21.19
C TYR A 230 -15.40 -0.90 -20.58
N LEU A 231 -15.85 -0.08 -19.62
CA LEU A 231 -17.04 -0.32 -18.81
C LEU A 231 -17.90 0.92 -18.68
N ASP A 232 -19.21 0.75 -18.84
CA ASP A 232 -20.17 1.77 -18.46
C ASP A 232 -20.22 1.94 -16.94
N LEU A 233 -20.42 3.18 -16.48
CA LEU A 233 -20.52 3.51 -15.06
C LEU A 233 -21.90 3.13 -14.50
N THR A 234 -22.10 1.82 -14.30
CA THR A 234 -23.24 1.31 -13.53
C THR A 234 -22.99 1.46 -12.02
N PRO A 235 -24.03 1.47 -11.17
CA PRO A 235 -23.85 1.49 -9.72
C PRO A 235 -22.92 0.37 -9.20
N VAL A 236 -23.00 -0.83 -9.79
CA VAL A 236 -22.13 -1.97 -9.42
C VAL A 236 -20.67 -1.69 -9.76
N VAL A 237 -20.39 -1.13 -10.95
CA VAL A 237 -19.02 -0.75 -11.36
C VAL A 237 -18.45 0.34 -10.46
N VAL A 238 -19.26 1.33 -10.06
CA VAL A 238 -18.83 2.40 -9.13
C VAL A 238 -18.55 1.85 -7.74
N ILE A 239 -19.40 0.96 -7.21
CA ILE A 239 -19.15 0.29 -5.92
C ILE A 239 -17.87 -0.55 -6.00
N ARG A 240 -17.67 -1.29 -7.09
CA ARG A 240 -16.45 -2.06 -7.33
C ARG A 240 -15.22 -1.15 -7.34
N LEU A 241 -15.27 -0.03 -8.05
CA LEU A 241 -14.19 0.96 -8.07
C LEU A 241 -13.87 1.46 -6.65
N PHE A 242 -14.88 1.81 -5.86
CA PHE A 242 -14.67 2.23 -4.47
C PHE A 242 -14.04 1.13 -3.60
N VAL A 243 -14.49 -0.11 -3.74
CA VAL A 243 -13.96 -1.25 -2.97
C VAL A 243 -12.51 -1.60 -3.36
N PHE A 244 -12.21 -1.64 -4.66
CA PHE A 244 -10.89 -2.01 -5.15
C PHE A 244 -9.86 -0.90 -5.02
N VAL A 245 -10.26 0.34 -5.33
CA VAL A 245 -9.32 1.47 -5.44
C VAL A 245 -9.42 2.37 -4.21
N GLY A 246 -10.63 2.68 -3.77
CA GLY A 246 -10.86 3.55 -2.62
C GLY A 246 -10.41 2.91 -1.31
N LEU A 247 -10.98 1.74 -0.99
CA LEU A 247 -10.77 1.09 0.29
C LEU A 247 -9.32 0.57 0.48
N SER A 248 -8.67 0.06 -0.58
CA SER A 248 -7.23 -0.27 -0.53
C SER A 248 -6.37 0.96 -0.21
N ASN A 249 -6.67 2.10 -0.85
CA ASN A 249 -5.96 3.36 -0.59
C ASN A 249 -6.12 3.80 0.86
N LEU A 250 -7.33 3.78 1.41
CA LEU A 250 -7.56 4.10 2.82
C LEU A 250 -6.83 3.13 3.76
N LEU A 251 -6.95 1.82 3.53
CA LEU A 251 -6.45 0.78 4.41
C LEU A 251 -4.93 0.76 4.50
N PHE A 252 -4.25 0.72 3.36
CA PHE A 252 -2.79 0.61 3.36
C PHE A 252 -2.12 1.94 3.69
N SER A 253 -2.75 3.08 3.38
CA SER A 253 -2.27 4.39 3.87
C SER A 253 -2.40 4.51 5.39
N TYR A 254 -3.48 3.97 5.98
CA TYR A 254 -3.59 3.87 7.43
C TYR A 254 -2.49 3.00 8.04
N LEU A 255 -2.16 1.85 7.43
CA LEU A 255 -1.06 1.00 7.89
C LEU A 255 0.30 1.70 7.81
N TYR A 256 0.56 2.42 6.73
CA TYR A 256 1.78 3.20 6.59
C TYR A 256 1.89 4.27 7.67
N TYR A 257 0.82 5.03 7.89
CA TYR A 257 0.77 6.04 8.96
C TYR A 257 0.93 5.44 10.36
N ARG A 258 0.25 4.32 10.62
CA ARG A 258 0.19 3.72 11.96
C ARG A 258 1.46 2.96 12.33
N TYR A 259 2.13 2.37 11.35
CA TYR A 259 3.29 1.50 11.54
C TYR A 259 4.48 1.98 10.71
N HIS A 260 4.54 1.59 9.44
CA HIS A 260 5.62 1.86 8.49
C HIS A 260 5.21 1.29 7.13
N ILE A 261 5.96 1.62 6.07
CA ILE A 261 5.57 1.26 4.71
C ILE A 261 5.56 -0.25 4.47
N GLU A 262 6.51 -1.00 5.04
CA GLU A 262 6.58 -2.44 4.86
C GLU A 262 5.34 -3.15 5.46
N ALA A 263 4.67 -2.55 6.45
CA ALA A 263 3.39 -3.08 6.94
C ALA A 263 2.27 -2.92 5.91
N ALA A 264 2.26 -1.81 5.17
CA ALA A 264 1.36 -1.60 4.05
C ALA A 264 1.65 -2.60 2.91
N MET A 265 2.93 -2.77 2.57
CA MET A 265 3.39 -3.75 1.57
C MET A 265 2.96 -5.17 1.92
N ILE A 266 3.26 -5.64 3.13
CA ILE A 266 2.87 -6.99 3.58
C ILE A 266 1.36 -7.19 3.51
N SER A 267 0.58 -6.21 3.96
CA SER A 267 -0.88 -6.28 3.92
C SER A 267 -1.40 -6.37 2.49
N HIS A 268 -0.88 -5.55 1.58
CA HIS A 268 -1.31 -5.55 0.18
C HIS A 268 -0.88 -6.81 -0.56
N MET A 269 0.37 -7.28 -0.37
CA MET A 269 0.83 -8.58 -0.88
C MET A 269 -0.08 -9.72 -0.40
N THR A 270 -0.44 -9.70 0.89
CA THR A 270 -1.33 -10.71 1.48
C THR A 270 -2.71 -10.66 0.85
N SER A 271 -3.28 -9.47 0.61
CA SER A 271 -4.61 -9.38 0.01
C SER A 271 -4.64 -9.88 -1.43
N VAL A 272 -3.62 -9.58 -2.23
CA VAL A 272 -3.52 -10.07 -3.62
C VAL A 272 -3.31 -11.58 -3.64
N LEU A 273 -2.47 -12.10 -2.75
CA LEU A 273 -2.26 -13.53 -2.61
C LEU A 273 -3.55 -14.26 -2.23
N VAL A 274 -4.27 -13.77 -1.21
CA VAL A 274 -5.52 -14.38 -0.74
C VAL A 274 -6.60 -14.34 -1.81
N SER A 275 -6.79 -13.20 -2.48
CA SER A 275 -7.81 -13.10 -3.53
C SER A 275 -7.50 -14.00 -4.73
N GLY A 276 -6.23 -14.04 -5.17
CA GLY A 276 -5.80 -14.89 -6.28
C GLY A 276 -5.86 -16.39 -5.98
N LEU A 277 -5.51 -16.80 -4.75
CA LEU A 277 -5.65 -18.20 -4.31
C LEU A 277 -7.12 -18.61 -4.23
N LEU A 278 -8.01 -17.74 -3.75
CA LEU A 278 -9.43 -18.06 -3.69
C LEU A 278 -10.03 -18.18 -5.09
N ALA A 279 -9.68 -17.28 -6.01
CA ALA A 279 -10.06 -17.39 -7.42
C ALA A 279 -9.59 -18.72 -8.05
N SER A 280 -8.34 -19.12 -7.76
CA SER A 280 -7.78 -20.40 -8.23
C SER A 280 -8.53 -21.60 -7.67
N LEU A 281 -8.85 -21.60 -6.37
CA LEU A 281 -9.61 -22.67 -5.73
C LEU A 281 -11.00 -22.83 -6.34
N LEU A 282 -11.68 -21.72 -6.63
CA LEU A 282 -13.02 -21.73 -7.19
C LEU A 282 -13.04 -22.25 -8.62
N ALA A 283 -12.01 -21.93 -9.42
CA ALA A 283 -11.86 -22.46 -10.77
C ALA A 283 -11.61 -23.97 -10.81
N LEU A 284 -11.07 -24.57 -9.73
CA LEU A 284 -10.87 -26.02 -9.64
C LEU A 284 -12.15 -26.79 -9.30
N ILE A 285 -13.16 -26.11 -8.74
CA ILE A 285 -14.41 -26.73 -8.24
C ILE A 285 -15.59 -26.45 -9.20
N ALA A 286 -15.45 -25.49 -10.10
CA ALA A 286 -16.42 -25.16 -11.16
C ALA A 286 -16.25 -26.08 -12.39
#